data_AF-A0A524JGZ0-F1
#
_entry.id   AF-A0A524JGZ0-F1
#
_cell.length_a   1.000
_cell.length_b   1.000
_cell.length_c   1.000
_cell.angle_alpha   90.00
_cell.angle_beta   90.00
_cell.angle_gamma   90.00
#
_symmetry.space_group_name_H-M   'P 1'
#
loop_
_entity.id
_entity.type
_entity.pdbx_description
1 polymer ?
#
loop_
_entity_poly.entity_id
_entity_poly.type
_entity_poly.pdbx_seq_one_letter_code
_entity_poly.pdbx_strand_id
1 'polypeptide(L)'
;MGMGVVAACWGVALALKFKTQSAAPLMQAGMLVLILTTTAYAPQELLTGWLAEVAKINPATQIVEMARQGFVGTVTWSGTWPGILALIGLIVVLAAWALRGMQRTAD
;
A
#
# COMPACT_ATOMS: atom_id res chain seq x y z
N MET A 1 -0.92 11.13 5.63
CA MET A 1 0.44 10.88 6.16
C MET A 1 0.83 9.40 6.16
N GLY A 2 -0.03 8.46 6.57
CA GLY A 2 0.32 7.01 6.63
C GLY A 2 0.81 6.37 5.32
N MET A 3 0.12 6.61 4.20
CA MET A 3 0.56 6.10 2.89
C MET A 3 1.91 6.68 2.42
N GLY A 4 2.30 7.86 2.92
CA GLY A 4 3.63 8.43 2.65
C GLY A 4 4.73 7.67 3.35
N VAL A 5 4.49 7.20 4.58
CA VAL A 5 5.43 6.34 5.33
C VAL A 5 5.59 5.00 4.62
N VAL A 6 4.48 4.41 4.18
CA VAL A 6 4.48 3.20 3.34
C VAL A 6 5.36 3.37 2.10
N ALA A 7 5.14 4.44 1.33
CA ALA A 7 5.89 4.71 0.10
C ALA A 7 7.37 4.94 0.38
N ALA A 8 7.71 5.64 1.46
CA ALA A 8 9.07 5.85 1.89
C ALA A 8 9.76 4.53 2.27
N CYS A 9 9.12 3.68 3.10
CA CYS A 9 9.67 2.38 3.47
C CYS A 9 9.84 1.45 2.26
N TRP A 10 8.89 1.44 1.32
CA TRP A 10 8.99 0.72 0.04
C TRP A 10 10.20 1.18 -0.77
N GLY A 11 10.35 2.50 -0.93
CA GLY A 11 11.47 3.08 -1.66
C GLY A 11 12.81 2.75 -1.02
N VAL A 12 12.94 2.95 0.30
CA VAL A 12 14.17 2.63 1.03
C VAL A 12 14.52 1.15 0.92
N ALA A 13 13.56 0.24 1.08
CA ALA A 13 13.80 -1.20 0.97
C ALA A 13 14.30 -1.61 -0.43
N LEU A 14 13.70 -1.04 -1.49
CA LEU A 14 14.16 -1.28 -2.86
C LEU A 14 15.53 -0.68 -3.15
N ALA A 15 15.77 0.56 -2.69
CA ALA A 15 17.05 1.23 -2.87
C ALA A 15 18.20 0.43 -2.23
N LEU A 16 18.00 -0.06 -1.00
CA LEU A 16 18.97 -0.89 -0.29
C LEU A 16 19.18 -2.27 -0.95
N LYS A 17 18.15 -2.83 -1.59
CA LYS A 17 18.23 -4.12 -2.28
C LYS A 17 18.95 -4.02 -3.63
N PHE A 18 18.63 -3.03 -4.45
CA PHE A 18 19.12 -2.93 -5.82
C PHE A 18 20.39 -2.07 -5.95
N LYS A 19 20.63 -1.11 -5.03
CA LYS A 19 21.82 -0.24 -4.99
C LYS A 19 22.16 0.43 -6.33
N THR A 20 21.17 0.65 -7.20
CA THR A 20 21.32 1.25 -8.54
C THR A 20 20.24 2.31 -8.80
N GLN A 21 20.60 3.37 -9.52
CA GLN A 21 19.65 4.40 -9.97
C GLN A 21 18.61 3.86 -10.96
N SER A 22 18.92 2.79 -11.70
CA SER A 22 17.99 2.15 -12.62
C SER A 22 16.80 1.47 -11.92
N ALA A 23 16.81 1.37 -10.58
CA ALA A 23 15.70 0.84 -9.80
C ALA A 23 14.59 1.88 -9.52
N ALA A 24 14.84 3.17 -9.78
CA ALA A 24 13.86 4.23 -9.54
C ALA A 24 12.53 4.04 -10.32
N PRO A 25 12.54 3.64 -11.61
CA PRO A 25 11.30 3.31 -12.33
C PRO A 25 10.55 2.14 -11.69
N LEU A 26 11.25 1.14 -11.14
CA LEU A 26 10.64 -0.01 -10.48
C LEU A 26 9.95 0.40 -9.17
N MET A 27 10.57 1.30 -8.41
CA MET A 27 9.97 1.86 -7.18
C MET A 27 8.63 2.55 -7.50
N GLN A 28 8.60 3.36 -8.56
CA GLN A 28 7.40 4.08 -8.99
C GLN A 28 6.34 3.15 -9.60
N ALA A 29 6.75 2.21 -10.45
CA ALA A 29 5.84 1.26 -11.11
C ALA A 29 5.13 0.37 -10.08
N GLY A 30 5.85 -0.09 -9.04
CA GLY A 30 5.24 -0.89 -7.97
C GLY A 30 4.10 -0.14 -7.26
N MET A 31 4.32 1.12 -6.92
CA MET A 31 3.30 1.94 -6.26
C MET A 31 2.12 2.27 -7.19
N LEU A 32 2.41 2.52 -8.47
CA LEU A 32 1.40 2.78 -9.49
C LEU A 32 0.48 1.58 -9.68
N VAL A 33 1.02 0.36 -9.82
CA VAL A 33 0.23 -0.87 -9.92
C VAL A 33 -0.64 -1.06 -8.68
N LEU A 34 -0.09 -0.78 -7.50
CA LEU A 34 -0.80 -0.86 -6.23
C LEU A 34 -1.99 0.09 -6.19
N ILE A 35 -1.86 1.31 -6.72
CA ILE A 35 -2.94 2.32 -6.78
C ILE A 35 -3.95 2.00 -7.89
N LEU A 36 -3.49 1.63 -9.08
CA LEU A 36 -4.37 1.33 -10.23
C LEU A 36 -5.30 0.14 -9.97
N THR A 37 -4.87 -0.80 -9.12
CA THR A 37 -5.67 -1.96 -8.75
C THR A 37 -6.55 -1.73 -7.51
N THR A 38 -6.65 -0.49 -7.03
CA THR A 38 -7.59 -0.14 -5.95
C THR A 38 -8.97 0.22 -6.47
N THR A 39 -9.94 0.24 -5.56
CA THR A 39 -11.29 0.74 -5.81
C THR A 39 -11.36 2.27 -5.89
N ALA A 40 -10.23 2.99 -5.97
CA ALA A 40 -10.22 4.45 -6.06
C ALA A 40 -10.91 4.98 -7.32
N TYR A 41 -10.81 4.25 -8.44
CA TYR A 41 -11.37 4.66 -9.74
C TYR A 41 -12.79 4.17 -9.99
N ALA A 42 -13.17 3.04 -9.39
CA ALA A 42 -14.50 2.46 -9.52
C ALA A 42 -14.93 1.77 -8.21
N PRO A 43 -16.21 1.92 -7.79
CA PRO A 43 -16.77 1.15 -6.69
C PRO A 43 -16.58 -0.35 -6.88
N GLN A 44 -16.31 -1.06 -5.78
CA GLN A 44 -16.03 -2.50 -5.81
C GLN A 44 -17.16 -3.32 -6.46
N GLU A 45 -18.41 -2.86 -6.34
CA GLU A 45 -19.59 -3.50 -6.91
C GLU A 45 -19.62 -3.47 -8.44
N LEU A 46 -18.86 -2.57 -9.07
CA LEU A 46 -18.77 -2.46 -10.53
C LEU A 46 -17.54 -3.18 -11.10
N LEU A 47 -16.62 -3.63 -10.25
CA LEU A 47 -15.46 -4.40 -10.68
C LEU A 47 -15.88 -5.85 -10.94
N THR A 48 -15.55 -6.38 -12.12
CA THR A 48 -15.85 -7.76 -12.51
C THR A 48 -14.59 -8.53 -12.90
N GLY A 49 -14.66 -9.86 -12.79
CA GLY A 49 -13.57 -10.75 -13.18
C GLY A 49 -12.34 -10.66 -12.26
N TRP A 50 -11.15 -10.74 -12.85
CA TRP A 50 -9.88 -10.81 -12.11
C TRP A 50 -9.55 -9.54 -11.33
N LEU A 51 -9.99 -8.37 -11.82
CA LEU A 51 -9.70 -7.09 -11.17
C LEU A 51 -10.44 -6.95 -9.84
N ALA A 52 -11.65 -7.51 -9.73
CA ALA A 52 -12.40 -7.54 -8.49
C ALA A 52 -11.70 -8.38 -7.40
N GLU A 53 -11.12 -9.51 -7.78
CA GLU A 53 -10.37 -10.38 -6.87
C GLU A 53 -9.06 -9.72 -6.42
N VAL A 54 -8.32 -9.10 -7.35
CA VAL A 54 -7.10 -8.35 -7.00
C VAL A 54 -7.44 -7.17 -6.07
N ALA A 55 -8.51 -6.43 -6.36
CA ALA A 55 -8.93 -5.30 -5.54
C ALA A 55 -9.31 -5.74 -4.11
N LYS A 56 -9.93 -6.91 -3.92
CA LYS A 56 -10.28 -7.45 -2.58
C LYS A 56 -9.05 -7.73 -1.72
N ILE A 57 -8.01 -8.31 -2.32
CA ILE A 57 -6.78 -8.73 -1.62
C ILE A 57 -5.84 -7.54 -1.41
N ASN A 58 -5.92 -6.51 -2.25
CA ASN A 58 -5.04 -5.36 -2.19
C ASN A 58 -5.25 -4.54 -0.89
N PRO A 59 -4.22 -4.41 -0.03
CA PRO A 59 -4.33 -3.65 1.21
C PRO A 59 -4.59 -2.15 0.98
N ALA A 60 -4.16 -1.59 -0.17
CA ALA A 60 -4.44 -0.20 -0.49
C ALA A 60 -5.94 0.06 -0.75
N THR A 61 -6.69 -0.94 -1.22
CA THR A 61 -8.15 -0.85 -1.34
C THR A 61 -8.80 -0.58 0.01
N GLN A 62 -8.39 -1.31 1.05
CA GLN A 62 -8.96 -1.16 2.40
C GLN A 62 -8.64 0.22 3.00
N ILE A 63 -7.45 0.74 2.72
CA ILE A 63 -7.03 2.09 3.16
C ILE A 63 -7.85 3.17 2.45
N VAL A 64 -8.09 3.00 1.14
CA VAL A 64 -8.91 3.92 0.34
C VAL A 64 -10.37 3.88 0.78
N GLU A 65 -10.94 2.70 1.06
CA GLU A 65 -12.32 2.57 1.51
C GLU A 65 -12.54 3.21 2.88
N MET A 66 -11.63 2.96 3.82
CA MET A 66 -11.62 3.63 5.12
C MET A 66 -11.53 5.15 4.96
N ALA A 67 -10.64 5.65 4.10
CA ALA A 67 -10.53 7.08 3.84
C ALA A 67 -11.83 7.63 3.25
N ARG A 68 -12.47 6.90 2.32
CA ARG A 68 -13.75 7.27 1.70
C ARG A 68 -14.88 7.38 2.73
N GLN A 69 -14.96 6.47 3.69
CA GLN A 69 -15.95 6.56 4.78
C GLN A 69 -15.87 7.88 5.55
N GLY A 70 -14.67 8.43 5.72
CA GLY A 70 -14.46 9.74 6.35
C GLY A 70 -15.04 10.92 5.57
N PHE A 71 -15.30 10.78 4.27
CA PHE A 71 -15.90 11.81 3.41
C PHE A 71 -17.41 11.61 3.16
N VAL A 72 -17.88 10.36 3.14
CA VAL A 72 -19.29 10.01 2.80
C VAL A 72 -20.22 10.02 4.03
N GLY A 73 -19.67 10.25 5.23
CA GLY A 73 -20.42 10.70 6.42
C GLY A 73 -20.91 9.61 7.37
N THR A 74 -20.97 8.34 6.95
CA THR A 74 -21.27 7.21 7.84
C THR A 74 -20.00 6.41 8.14
N VAL A 75 -19.30 6.82 9.20
CA VAL A 75 -18.14 6.07 9.71
C VAL A 75 -18.66 4.87 10.49
N THR A 76 -18.44 3.68 9.94
CA THR A 76 -18.78 2.42 10.61
C THR A 76 -17.51 1.72 11.05
N TRP A 77 -17.53 1.14 12.26
CA TRP A 77 -16.38 0.40 12.75
C TRP A 77 -15.97 -0.71 11.77
N SER A 78 -16.96 -1.42 11.21
CA SER A 78 -16.80 -2.51 10.23
C SER A 78 -16.01 -2.14 8.98
N GLY A 79 -16.10 -0.90 8.48
CA GLY A 79 -15.31 -0.43 7.34
C GLY A 79 -14.01 0.29 7.72
N THR A 80 -13.86 0.66 8.99
CA THR A 80 -12.69 1.39 9.47
C THR A 80 -11.56 0.46 9.91
N TRP A 81 -11.87 -0.59 10.68
CA TRP A 81 -10.87 -1.51 11.23
C TRP A 81 -10.00 -2.21 10.17
N PRO A 82 -10.51 -2.64 8.99
CA PRO A 82 -9.69 -3.30 7.98
C PRO A 82 -8.67 -2.34 7.37
N GLY A 83 -9.05 -1.08 7.14
CA GLY A 83 -8.16 -0.04 6.63
C GLY A 83 -7.02 0.30 7.60
N ILE A 84 -7.33 0.39 8.90
CA ILE A 84 -6.32 0.61 9.94
C ILE A 84 -5.33 -0.56 10.01
N LEU A 85 -5.85 -1.80 10.06
CA LEU A 85 -5.00 -3.00 10.09
C LEU A 85 -4.15 -3.12 8.83
N ALA A 86 -4.72 -2.87 7.66
CA ALA A 86 -3.99 -2.89 6.40
C ALA A 86 -2.86 -1.84 6.41
N LEU A 87 -3.13 -0.62 6.86
CA LEU A 87 -2.13 0.44 6.95
C LEU A 87 -1.00 0.09 7.91
N ILE A 88 -1.32 -0.31 9.14
CA ILE A 88 -0.32 -0.65 10.17
C ILE A 88 0.48 -1.88 9.72
N GLY A 89 -0.20 -2.92 9.22
CA GLY A 89 0.44 -4.13 8.73
C GLY A 89 1.43 -3.83 7.60
N LEU A 90 1.04 -2.99 6.64
CA LEU A 90 1.92 -2.63 5.52
C LEU A 90 3.13 -1.80 5.99
N ILE A 91 2.94 -0.86 6.93
CA ILE A 91 4.04 -0.11 7.53
C ILE A 91 5.00 -1.05 8.25
N VAL A 92 4.50 -1.94 9.11
CA VAL A 92 5.34 -2.87 9.89
C VAL A 92 6.14 -3.79 8.96
N VAL A 93 5.51 -4.36 7.93
CA VAL A 93 6.18 -5.26 6.98
C VAL A 93 7.27 -4.53 6.20
N LEU A 94 6.95 -3.35 5.64
CA LEU A 94 7.91 -2.60 4.83
C LEU A 94 9.02 -1.98 5.67
N ALA A 95 8.71 -1.47 6.86
CA ALA A 95 9.71 -0.95 7.79
C ALA A 95 10.65 -2.07 8.26
N ALA A 96 10.12 -3.25 8.63
CA ALA A 96 10.96 -4.39 9.00
C ALA A 96 11.85 -4.84 7.84
N TRP A 97 11.34 -4.81 6.61
CA TRP A 97 12.12 -5.14 5.42
C TRP A 97 13.24 -4.11 5.16
N ALA A 98 12.93 -2.82 5.27
CA ALA A 98 13.90 -1.73 5.15
C ALA A 98 14.99 -1.81 6.24
N LEU A 99 14.60 -2.00 7.50
CA LEU A 99 15.51 -2.15 8.65
C LEU A 99 16.45 -3.34 8.47
N ARG A 100 15.93 -4.49 8.01
CA ARG A 100 16.78 -5.66 7.67
C ARG A 100 17.76 -5.38 6.55
N GLY A 101 17.36 -4.59 5.55
CA GLY A 101 18.24 -4.15 4.47
C GLY A 101 19.36 -3.25 4.95
N MET A 102 19.07 -2.35 5.89
CA MET A 102 20.05 -1.46 6.50
C MET A 102 21.06 -2.24 7.36
N GLN A 103 20.58 -3.14 8.22
CA GLN A 103 21.45 -3.98 9.07
C GLN A 103 22.46 -4.78 8.23
N ARG A 104 22.00 -5.43 7.15
CA ARG A 104 22.86 -6.19 6.23
C ARG A 104 23.89 -5.37 5.45
N THR A 105 23.75 -4.05 5.42
CA THR A 105 24.69 -3.15 4.73
C THR A 105 25.61 -2.43 5.72
N ALA A 106 25.28 -2.47 7.02
CA ALA A 106 26.08 -1.90 8.09
C ALA A 106 27.15 -2.88 8.60
N ASP A 107 26.90 -4.19 8.46
CA ASP A 107 27.89 -5.27 8.60
C ASP A 107 28.76 -5.40 7.34
#